data_AF-A0A7L4CQL1-F1
#
_entry.id   AF-A0A7L4CQL1-F1
#
_cell.length_a   1.000
_cell.length_b   1.000
_cell.length_c   1.000
_cell.angle_alpha   90.00
_cell.angle_beta   90.00
_cell.angle_gamma   90.00
#
_symmetry.space_group_name_H-M   'P 1'
#
loop_
_entity.id
_entity.type
_entity.pdbx_description
1 polymer ?
#
loop_
_entity_poly.entity_id
_entity_poly.type
_entity_poly.pdbx_seq_one_letter_code
_entity_poly.pdbx_strand_id
1 'polypeptide(L)'
;VGPGHGIQLDSGRLVVPAYTYYVHGRLCGVVPLPCSTRQHSLVFYSDDAGRSWHKGALVVGGEQTGECQVAEIPGSDAHQPLLYCNARAPRGCRAVAFSTDRGSRFQRSTRCRALGEPPRGCQGSVVSFTAPTGTGESPTWLLYSHPTNRHRRSDLGVYLNPSPLDQAGWQHPWVLHPGPAAYSDLAVCPGGVFGCLFECGTTSPCEEIAFCLFTLDTSKHGEKNLKVS
;
A
#
# COMPACT_ATOMS: atom_id res chain seq x y z
N VAL A 1 8.05 3.03 11.29
CA VAL A 1 6.92 3.85 10.79
C VAL A 1 7.12 4.03 9.29
N GLY A 2 6.06 3.98 8.49
CA GLY A 2 6.10 4.11 7.03
C GLY A 2 7.09 3.15 6.35
N PRO A 3 7.83 3.62 5.31
CA PRO A 3 7.91 5.01 4.82
C PRO A 3 6.72 5.44 3.94
N GLY A 4 6.68 6.75 3.62
CA GLY A 4 5.67 7.44 2.81
C GLY A 4 4.56 8.11 3.63
N HIS A 5 3.43 8.43 2.99
CA HIS A 5 2.35 9.19 3.61
C HIS A 5 1.55 8.42 4.69
N GLY A 6 0.98 9.17 5.63
CA GLY A 6 -0.15 8.75 6.46
C GLY A 6 -1.46 9.31 5.89
N ILE A 7 -2.60 8.92 6.44
CA ILE A 7 -3.90 9.37 5.96
C ILE A 7 -4.73 10.01 7.07
N GLN A 8 -5.64 10.90 6.70
CA GLN A 8 -6.75 11.31 7.53
C GLN A 8 -8.01 10.61 7.01
N LEU A 9 -8.72 9.91 7.89
CA LEU A 9 -9.98 9.27 7.55
C LEU A 9 -11.11 10.31 7.45
N ASP A 10 -12.20 9.97 6.77
CA ASP A 10 -13.42 10.78 6.71
C ASP A 10 -13.98 11.13 8.10
N SER A 11 -13.72 10.26 9.08
CA SER A 11 -14.05 10.49 10.50
C SER A 11 -13.21 11.57 11.21
N GLY A 12 -12.18 12.11 10.55
CA GLY A 12 -11.20 13.04 11.11
C GLY A 12 -10.00 12.37 11.79
N ARG A 13 -10.08 11.06 12.08
CA ARG A 13 -8.97 10.27 12.66
C ARG A 13 -7.73 10.32 11.77
N LEU A 14 -6.58 10.61 12.37
CA LEU A 14 -5.28 10.48 11.72
C LEU A 14 -4.77 9.06 11.86
N VAL A 15 -4.20 8.48 10.79
CA VAL A 15 -3.65 7.13 10.76
C VAL A 15 -2.27 7.14 10.14
N VAL A 16 -1.30 6.57 10.87
CA VAL A 16 0.11 6.48 10.47
C VAL A 16 0.51 5.00 10.38
N PRO A 17 0.78 4.47 9.18
CA PRO A 17 1.19 3.07 9.02
C PRO A 17 2.58 2.82 9.60
N ALA A 18 2.79 1.64 10.16
CA ALA A 18 4.05 1.24 10.78
C ALA A 18 4.24 -0.28 10.73
N TYR A 19 5.41 -0.72 11.16
CA TYR A 19 5.69 -2.13 11.40
C TYR A 19 6.71 -2.27 12.52
N THR A 20 6.76 -3.44 13.14
CA THR A 20 7.70 -3.76 14.21
C THR A 20 8.25 -5.18 14.04
N TYR A 21 9.46 -5.41 14.54
CA TYR A 21 9.97 -6.77 14.77
C TYR A 21 9.50 -7.22 16.14
N TYR A 22 8.59 -8.20 16.18
CA TYR A 22 8.02 -8.75 17.40
C TYR A 22 8.77 -10.02 17.81
N VAL A 23 9.14 -10.11 19.10
CA VAL A 23 9.81 -11.29 19.68
C VAL A 23 8.74 -12.30 20.11
N HIS A 24 8.57 -13.38 19.33
CA HIS A 24 7.63 -14.47 19.60
C HIS A 24 8.16 -15.50 20.61
N GLY A 25 9.47 -15.55 20.83
CA GLY A 25 10.08 -16.47 21.78
C GLY A 25 11.45 -16.00 22.25
N ARG A 26 11.76 -16.28 23.51
CA ARG A 26 13.08 -16.09 24.13
C ARG A 26 13.51 -17.45 24.64
N LEU A 27 14.71 -17.91 24.26
CA LEU A 27 15.25 -19.15 24.81
C LEU A 27 15.67 -18.92 26.27
N CYS A 28 15.43 -19.89 27.16
CA CYS A 28 15.90 -19.82 28.55
C CYS A 28 17.28 -20.46 28.71
N GLY A 29 18.20 -19.73 29.37
CA GLY A 29 19.55 -20.16 29.70
C GLY A 29 20.50 -18.96 29.85
N VAL A 30 20.39 -18.24 30.98
CA VAL A 30 21.25 -17.13 31.44
C VAL A 30 21.19 -15.81 30.64
N VAL A 31 20.97 -15.83 29.32
CA VAL A 31 20.78 -14.61 28.49
C VAL A 31 19.54 -14.73 27.61
N PRO A 32 18.55 -13.82 27.71
CA PRO A 32 17.36 -13.85 26.87
C PRO A 32 17.70 -13.38 25.44
N LEU A 33 18.26 -14.29 24.63
CA LEU A 33 18.46 -14.05 23.20
C LEU A 33 17.12 -14.19 22.47
N PRO A 34 16.69 -13.17 21.68
CA PRO A 34 15.48 -13.25 20.88
C PRO A 34 15.67 -14.27 19.76
N CYS A 35 15.19 -15.51 19.95
CA CYS A 35 15.40 -16.61 19.01
C CYS A 35 14.30 -16.72 17.94
N SER A 36 13.22 -15.95 18.06
CA SER A 36 12.15 -15.89 17.05
C SER A 36 11.60 -14.48 16.92
N THR A 37 12.19 -13.66 16.04
CA THR A 37 11.67 -12.33 15.69
C THR A 37 10.98 -12.35 14.35
N ARG A 38 9.76 -11.79 14.27
CA ARG A 38 9.01 -11.67 13.01
C ARG A 38 8.48 -10.25 12.84
N GLN A 39 8.45 -9.78 11.59
CA GLN A 39 7.85 -8.48 11.28
C GLN A 39 6.33 -8.58 11.30
N HIS A 40 5.70 -7.54 11.83
CA HIS A 40 4.27 -7.31 11.75
C HIS A 40 4.00 -5.83 11.47
N SER A 41 3.20 -5.57 10.43
CA SER A 41 2.58 -4.26 10.22
C SER A 41 1.58 -3.94 11.33
N LEU A 42 1.35 -2.65 11.54
CA LEU A 42 0.35 -2.06 12.43
C LEU A 42 0.10 -0.61 11.99
N VAL A 43 -0.83 0.08 12.64
CA VAL A 43 -0.95 1.53 12.50
C VAL A 43 -0.91 2.20 13.87
N PHE A 44 -0.43 3.43 13.92
CA PHE A 44 -0.74 4.36 15.00
C PHE A 44 -1.91 5.23 14.55
N TYR A 45 -2.78 5.63 15.46
CA TYR A 45 -3.89 6.52 15.14
C TYR A 45 -4.14 7.55 16.24
N SER A 46 -4.74 8.67 15.86
CA SER A 46 -5.10 9.77 16.74
C SER A 46 -6.51 10.28 16.41
N ASP A 47 -7.34 10.42 17.43
CA ASP A 47 -8.71 10.93 17.32
C ASP A 47 -8.84 12.41 17.75
N ASP A 48 -7.73 13.03 18.17
CA ASP A 48 -7.69 14.36 18.77
C ASP A 48 -6.71 15.30 18.04
N ALA A 49 -6.65 15.15 16.71
CA ALA A 49 -5.80 15.94 15.82
C ALA A 49 -4.29 15.85 16.16
N GLY A 50 -3.85 14.69 16.62
CA GLY A 50 -2.44 14.39 16.87
C GLY A 50 -1.95 14.72 18.28
N ARG A 51 -2.84 15.12 19.21
CA ARG A 51 -2.47 15.43 20.61
C ARG A 51 -2.10 14.17 21.38
N SER A 52 -2.79 13.06 21.14
CA SER A 52 -2.47 11.75 21.68
C SER A 52 -2.55 10.67 20.61
N TRP A 53 -1.82 9.58 20.82
CA TRP A 53 -1.68 8.50 19.85
C TRP A 53 -1.93 7.14 20.48
N HIS A 54 -2.68 6.31 19.77
CA HIS A 54 -2.95 4.93 20.11
C HIS A 54 -2.21 4.02 19.15
N LYS A 55 -1.71 2.90 19.67
CA LYS A 55 -1.10 1.83 18.86
C LYS A 55 -2.17 0.79 18.53
N GLY A 56 -2.46 0.60 17.25
CA GLY A 56 -3.31 -0.48 16.77
C GLY A 56 -2.74 -1.87 17.03
N ALA A 57 -3.57 -2.89 16.91
CA ALA A 57 -3.13 -4.28 17.01
C ALA A 57 -2.17 -4.63 15.85
N LEU A 58 -1.26 -5.56 16.12
CA LEU A 58 -0.40 -6.13 15.09
C LEU A 58 -1.26 -6.88 14.05
N VAL A 59 -0.91 -6.74 12.76
CA VAL A 59 -1.46 -7.60 11.71
C VAL A 59 -0.89 -9.01 11.92
N VAL A 60 -1.73 -9.88 12.49
CA VAL A 60 -1.38 -11.25 12.86
C VAL A 60 -2.34 -12.25 12.23
N GLY A 61 -1.86 -13.47 12.07
CA GLY A 61 -2.56 -14.51 11.33
C GLY A 61 -2.44 -14.28 9.82
N GLY A 62 -2.05 -15.31 9.08
CA GLY A 62 -1.84 -15.21 7.63
C GLY A 62 -0.38 -15.01 7.26
N GLU A 63 -0.14 -14.10 6.32
CA GLU A 63 1.18 -13.78 5.79
C GLU A 63 1.98 -12.88 6.74
N GLN A 64 3.31 -13.00 6.69
CA GLN A 64 4.21 -12.07 7.35
C GLN A 64 4.17 -10.71 6.65
N THR A 65 4.11 -9.64 7.43
CA THR A 65 3.93 -8.27 6.93
C THR A 65 5.05 -7.34 7.42
N GLY A 66 5.54 -6.47 6.55
CA GLY A 66 6.61 -5.50 6.82
C GLY A 66 6.16 -4.06 6.61
N GLU A 67 6.97 -3.28 5.89
CA GLU A 67 6.60 -1.91 5.46
C GLU A 67 5.24 -1.92 4.75
N CYS A 68 4.36 -1.00 5.13
CA CYS A 68 2.99 -0.95 4.63
C CYS A 68 2.50 0.49 4.46
N GLN A 69 1.48 0.64 3.63
CA GLN A 69 0.63 1.83 3.56
C GLN A 69 -0.84 1.43 3.66
N VAL A 70 -1.68 2.42 3.95
CA VAL A 70 -3.12 2.23 4.13
C VAL A 70 -3.91 3.21 3.29
N ALA A 71 -5.09 2.79 2.83
CA ALA A 71 -6.04 3.63 2.13
C ALA A 71 -7.45 3.40 2.69
N GLU A 72 -8.22 4.46 2.87
CA GLU A 72 -9.63 4.33 3.26
C GLU A 72 -10.47 4.00 2.04
N ILE A 73 -11.31 2.98 2.16
CA ILE A 73 -12.39 2.69 1.25
C ILE A 73 -13.65 3.15 1.98
N PRO A 74 -14.25 4.29 1.57
CA PRO A 74 -15.46 4.80 2.17
C PRO A 74 -16.57 3.75 2.18
N GLY A 75 -17.42 3.84 3.19
CA GLY A 75 -18.62 3.01 3.26
C GLY A 75 -19.62 3.40 2.17
N SER A 76 -20.57 2.51 1.93
CA SER A 76 -21.81 2.80 1.19
C SER A 76 -23.01 2.48 2.08
N ASP A 77 -24.22 2.75 1.62
CA ASP A 77 -25.44 2.35 2.35
C ASP A 77 -25.47 0.84 2.65
N ALA A 78 -24.75 0.02 1.87
CA ALA A 78 -24.66 -1.42 2.03
C ALA A 78 -23.45 -1.90 2.87
N HIS A 79 -22.41 -1.08 3.04
CA HIS A 79 -21.15 -1.51 3.64
C HIS A 79 -20.51 -0.43 4.52
N GLN A 80 -20.00 -0.84 5.68
CA GLN A 80 -19.22 0.04 6.55
C GLN A 80 -17.89 0.45 5.90
N PRO A 81 -17.33 1.63 6.23
CA PRO A 81 -16.01 2.02 5.74
C PRO A 81 -14.93 1.03 6.18
N LEU A 82 -13.97 0.81 5.30
CA LEU A 82 -12.88 -0.14 5.49
C LEU A 82 -11.54 0.56 5.36
N LEU A 83 -10.60 0.19 6.23
CA LEU A 83 -9.21 0.55 6.06
C LEU A 83 -8.47 -0.60 5.38
N TYR A 84 -8.04 -0.37 4.14
CA TYR A 84 -7.22 -1.28 3.36
C TYR A 84 -5.76 -1.12 3.74
N CYS A 85 -5.04 -2.21 4.02
CA CYS A 85 -3.61 -2.22 4.29
C CYS A 85 -2.88 -3.08 3.25
N ASN A 86 -1.88 -2.48 2.59
CA ASN A 86 -1.00 -3.17 1.65
C ASN A 86 0.41 -3.23 2.22
N ALA A 87 0.92 -4.44 2.44
CA ALA A 87 2.18 -4.67 3.14
C ALA A 87 3.17 -5.50 2.31
N ARG A 88 4.44 -5.14 2.46
CA ARG A 88 5.59 -5.92 1.98
C ARG A 88 5.57 -7.30 2.60
N ALA A 89 5.76 -8.32 1.79
CA ALA A 89 5.80 -9.71 2.21
C ALA A 89 6.95 -10.49 1.55
N PRO A 90 7.51 -11.52 2.23
CA PRO A 90 8.63 -12.28 1.68
C PRO A 90 8.22 -13.34 0.64
N ARG A 91 6.93 -13.53 0.35
CA ARG A 91 6.41 -14.68 -0.43
C ARG A 91 6.02 -14.35 -1.87
N GLY A 92 6.77 -13.47 -2.53
CA GLY A 92 6.66 -13.20 -3.97
C GLY A 92 5.38 -12.47 -4.42
N CYS A 93 4.53 -12.07 -3.49
CA CYS A 93 3.40 -11.19 -3.72
C CYS A 93 3.03 -10.46 -2.43
N ARG A 94 2.34 -9.33 -2.57
CA ARG A 94 1.94 -8.48 -1.45
C ARG A 94 1.01 -9.21 -0.47
N ALA A 95 1.10 -8.82 0.80
CA ALA A 95 0.13 -9.19 1.82
C ALA A 95 -0.86 -8.04 2.00
N VAL A 96 -2.16 -8.37 2.03
CA VAL A 96 -3.24 -7.41 2.17
C VAL A 96 -4.05 -7.75 3.41
N ALA A 97 -4.51 -6.74 4.15
CA ALA A 97 -5.44 -6.91 5.26
C ALA A 97 -6.46 -5.76 5.29
N PHE A 98 -7.63 -6.03 5.86
CA PHE A 98 -8.71 -5.05 6.00
C PHE A 98 -9.02 -4.82 7.48
N SER A 99 -9.39 -3.61 7.84
CA SER A 99 -9.92 -3.25 9.16
C SER A 99 -11.29 -2.61 9.02
N THR A 100 -12.26 -3.11 9.79
CA THR A 100 -13.63 -2.57 9.91
C THR A 100 -13.77 -1.60 11.08
N ASP A 101 -12.69 -1.36 11.83
CA ASP A 101 -12.66 -0.56 13.06
C ASP A 101 -11.62 0.57 12.98
N ARG A 102 -11.45 1.12 11.77
CA ARG A 102 -10.64 2.30 11.47
C ARG A 102 -9.18 2.16 11.95
N GLY A 103 -8.60 0.99 11.73
CA GLY A 103 -7.19 0.69 12.02
C GLY A 103 -6.91 0.22 13.44
N SER A 104 -7.93 0.08 14.30
CA SER A 104 -7.72 -0.44 15.66
C SER A 104 -7.27 -1.90 15.63
N ARG A 105 -7.86 -2.71 14.74
CA ARG A 105 -7.47 -4.08 14.45
C ARG A 105 -7.68 -4.42 12.97
N PHE A 106 -6.70 -5.10 12.39
CA PHE A 106 -6.84 -5.71 11.07
C PHE A 106 -7.28 -7.18 11.19
N GLN A 107 -8.07 -7.60 10.22
CA GLN A 107 -8.36 -9.01 9.97
C GLN A 107 -7.09 -9.77 9.52
N ARG A 108 -7.21 -11.09 9.40
CA ARG A 108 -6.13 -11.97 8.92
C ARG A 108 -5.60 -11.47 7.57
N SER A 109 -4.28 -11.40 7.41
CA SER A 109 -3.69 -11.02 6.11
C SER A 109 -3.82 -12.14 5.07
N THR A 110 -4.00 -11.76 3.81
CA THR A 110 -4.11 -12.66 2.65
C THR A 110 -3.11 -12.29 1.57
N ARG A 111 -2.80 -13.25 0.69
CA ARG A 111 -1.90 -13.06 -0.45
C ARG A 111 -2.64 -12.40 -1.62
N CYS A 112 -2.19 -11.24 -2.05
CA CYS A 112 -2.68 -10.60 -3.27
C CYS A 112 -1.78 -11.01 -4.46
N ARG A 113 -2.14 -12.10 -5.15
CA ARG A 113 -1.31 -12.68 -6.22
C ARG A 113 -1.14 -11.78 -7.45
N ALA A 114 -2.08 -10.87 -7.67
CA ALA A 114 -2.03 -9.89 -8.75
C ALA A 114 -0.90 -8.86 -8.54
N LEU A 115 -0.51 -8.59 -7.29
CA LEU A 115 0.58 -7.69 -6.95
C LEU A 115 1.84 -8.49 -6.61
N GLY A 116 2.71 -8.64 -7.60
CA GLY A 116 3.98 -9.37 -7.48
C GLY A 116 4.98 -8.67 -6.56
N GLU A 117 5.95 -9.43 -6.05
CA GLU A 117 6.97 -8.92 -5.13
C GLU A 117 8.33 -9.55 -5.46
N PRO A 118 9.43 -8.77 -5.56
CA PRO A 118 10.76 -9.33 -5.79
C PRO A 118 11.23 -10.17 -4.59
N PRO A 119 12.27 -11.03 -4.73
CA PRO A 119 12.65 -12.00 -3.69
C PRO A 119 12.98 -11.39 -2.32
N ARG A 120 13.47 -10.15 -2.29
CA ARG A 120 13.76 -9.41 -1.04
C ARG A 120 12.64 -8.45 -0.63
N GLY A 121 11.55 -8.39 -1.38
CA GLY A 121 10.49 -7.39 -1.26
C GLY A 121 10.94 -5.97 -1.60
N CYS A 122 9.95 -5.09 -1.70
CA CYS A 122 10.14 -3.66 -1.86
C CYS A 122 9.00 -2.94 -1.13
N GLN A 123 9.23 -1.71 -0.67
CA GLN A 123 8.09 -0.87 -0.30
C GLN A 123 7.32 -0.49 -1.58
N GLY A 124 6.04 -0.23 -1.43
CA GLY A 124 5.17 0.31 -2.47
C GLY A 124 4.11 1.20 -1.81
N SER A 125 3.44 2.03 -2.62
CA SER A 125 2.48 3.01 -2.13
C SER A 125 1.08 2.74 -2.63
N VAL A 126 0.07 3.01 -1.80
CA VAL A 126 -1.35 2.87 -2.16
C VAL A 126 -2.12 4.12 -1.76
N VAL A 127 -3.01 4.58 -2.64
CA VAL A 127 -3.98 5.64 -2.37
C VAL A 127 -5.37 5.21 -2.84
N SER A 128 -6.41 5.72 -2.18
CA SER A 128 -7.78 5.66 -2.69
C SER A 128 -8.17 6.97 -3.35
N PHE A 129 -9.06 6.90 -4.34
CA PHE A 129 -9.61 8.08 -5.01
C PHE A 129 -11.01 7.80 -5.55
N THR A 130 -11.78 8.86 -5.77
CA THR A 130 -13.13 8.77 -6.33
C THR A 130 -13.07 8.30 -7.78
N ALA A 131 -13.87 7.30 -8.11
CA ALA A 131 -13.99 6.78 -9.47
C ALA A 131 -14.49 7.88 -10.43
N PRO A 132 -14.02 7.91 -11.70
CA PRO A 132 -14.58 8.80 -12.70
C PRO A 132 -16.08 8.55 -12.89
N THR A 133 -16.85 9.62 -13.05
CA THR A 133 -18.31 9.54 -13.22
C THR A 133 -18.69 8.61 -14.36
N GLY A 134 -19.59 7.66 -14.11
CA GLY A 134 -20.14 6.73 -15.12
C GLY A 134 -19.34 5.46 -15.37
N THR A 135 -18.37 5.09 -14.52
CA THR A 135 -17.43 3.98 -14.78
C THR A 135 -17.61 2.68 -13.98
N GLY A 136 -18.64 2.54 -13.13
CA GLY A 136 -18.96 1.23 -12.51
C GLY A 136 -19.66 1.26 -11.16
N GLU A 137 -19.68 0.09 -10.50
CA GLU A 137 -20.43 -0.25 -9.27
C GLU A 137 -19.82 0.31 -7.96
N SER A 138 -18.50 0.57 -7.92
CA SER A 138 -17.82 1.12 -6.73
C SER A 138 -17.48 2.61 -6.91
N PRO A 139 -17.87 3.49 -5.96
CA PRO A 139 -17.55 4.92 -6.01
C PRO A 139 -16.07 5.22 -5.75
N THR A 140 -15.30 4.25 -5.24
CA THR A 140 -13.89 4.42 -4.85
C THR A 140 -13.03 3.36 -5.51
N TRP A 141 -11.91 3.79 -6.09
CA TRP A 141 -10.89 2.96 -6.70
C TRP A 141 -9.58 3.04 -5.88
N LEU A 142 -8.72 2.04 -6.02
CA LEU A 142 -7.36 2.06 -5.47
C LEU A 142 -6.32 2.20 -6.57
N LEU A 143 -5.30 3.02 -6.31
CA LEU A 143 -4.09 3.12 -7.12
C LEU A 143 -2.90 2.62 -6.30
N TYR A 144 -2.01 1.86 -6.92
CA TYR A 144 -0.83 1.30 -6.26
C TYR A 144 0.42 1.43 -7.12
N SER A 145 1.54 1.89 -6.54
CA SER A 145 2.84 1.97 -7.21
C SER A 145 3.84 1.00 -6.62
N HIS A 146 4.53 0.25 -7.48
CA HIS A 146 5.55 -0.72 -7.07
C HIS A 146 6.34 -1.25 -8.28
N PRO A 147 7.60 -1.72 -8.10
CA PRO A 147 8.34 -2.44 -9.14
C PRO A 147 7.54 -3.62 -9.69
N THR A 148 7.42 -3.71 -11.02
CA THR A 148 6.62 -4.75 -11.69
C THR A 148 7.41 -6.03 -11.94
N ASN A 149 8.74 -5.94 -11.93
CA ASN A 149 9.63 -7.08 -12.13
C ASN A 149 9.64 -8.01 -10.90
N ARG A 150 9.34 -9.30 -11.10
CA ARG A 150 9.26 -10.30 -10.02
C ARG A 150 10.61 -10.78 -9.49
N HIS A 151 11.72 -10.39 -10.12
CA HIS A 151 13.06 -10.89 -9.78
C HIS A 151 13.97 -9.81 -9.20
N ARG A 152 13.73 -8.53 -9.53
CA ARG A 152 14.55 -7.39 -9.09
C ARG A 152 13.69 -6.14 -8.94
N ARG A 153 14.22 -5.14 -8.25
CA ARG A 153 13.59 -3.81 -8.13
C ARG A 153 13.81 -3.03 -9.43
N SER A 154 12.93 -3.26 -10.41
CA SER A 154 12.93 -2.53 -11.67
C SER A 154 11.52 -2.38 -12.22
N ASP A 155 11.39 -1.46 -13.17
CA ASP A 155 10.20 -1.23 -13.97
C ASP A 155 9.05 -0.79 -13.06
N LEU A 156 9.16 0.42 -12.48
CA LEU A 156 8.15 0.96 -11.57
C LEU A 156 6.84 1.08 -12.33
N GLY A 157 5.80 0.42 -11.82
CA GLY A 157 4.48 0.43 -12.43
C GLY A 157 3.41 0.96 -11.51
N VAL A 158 2.35 1.44 -12.13
CA VAL A 158 1.11 1.87 -11.49
C VAL A 158 0.02 0.87 -11.80
N TYR A 159 -0.61 0.33 -10.75
CA TYR A 159 -1.70 -0.62 -10.81
C TYR A 159 -2.99 0.07 -10.40
N LEU A 160 -4.09 -0.30 -11.05
CA LEU A 160 -5.43 0.21 -10.73
C LEU A 160 -6.33 -0.95 -10.28
N ASN A 161 -7.10 -0.74 -9.20
CA ASN A 161 -8.17 -1.63 -8.80
C ASN A 161 -9.52 -0.88 -8.74
N PRO A 162 -10.41 -1.09 -9.72
CA PRO A 162 -11.76 -0.52 -9.73
C PRO A 162 -12.72 -1.14 -8.69
N SER A 163 -12.36 -2.30 -8.12
CA SER A 163 -13.15 -3.05 -7.16
C SER A 163 -12.30 -3.38 -5.92
N PRO A 164 -12.08 -2.42 -5.01
CA PRO A 164 -11.07 -2.51 -3.93
C PRO A 164 -11.13 -3.75 -3.03
N LEU A 165 -12.31 -4.39 -2.92
CA LEU A 165 -12.51 -5.61 -2.13
C LEU A 165 -12.11 -6.89 -2.89
N ASP A 166 -12.08 -6.82 -4.22
CA ASP A 166 -11.61 -7.90 -5.06
C ASP A 166 -10.09 -7.80 -5.28
N GLN A 167 -9.35 -8.68 -4.62
CA GLN A 167 -7.89 -8.77 -4.75
C GLN A 167 -7.44 -9.27 -6.13
N ALA A 168 -8.34 -9.86 -6.93
CA ALA A 168 -8.09 -10.20 -8.33
C ALA A 168 -8.42 -9.04 -9.28
N GLY A 169 -9.11 -7.99 -8.81
CA GLY A 169 -9.52 -6.82 -9.58
C GLY A 169 -8.40 -5.87 -9.99
N TRP A 170 -7.16 -6.11 -9.55
CA TRP A 170 -5.99 -5.34 -9.98
C TRP A 170 -5.71 -5.57 -11.47
N GLN A 171 -5.67 -4.47 -12.21
CA GLN A 171 -5.36 -4.46 -13.64
C GLN A 171 -3.86 -4.59 -13.91
N HIS A 172 -3.50 -4.90 -15.16
CA HIS A 172 -2.10 -4.92 -15.59
C HIS A 172 -1.48 -3.53 -15.38
N PRO A 173 -0.23 -3.44 -14.88
CA PRO A 173 0.37 -2.16 -14.57
C PRO A 173 0.75 -1.38 -15.83
N TRP A 174 0.67 -0.05 -15.74
CA TRP A 174 1.40 0.85 -16.64
C TRP A 174 2.79 1.08 -16.09
N VAL A 175 3.83 0.87 -16.89
CA VAL A 175 5.20 1.16 -16.49
C VAL A 175 5.43 2.67 -16.55
N LEU A 176 5.61 3.28 -15.39
CA LEU A 176 5.91 4.70 -15.23
C LEU A 176 7.39 4.99 -15.51
N HIS A 177 8.27 4.09 -15.08
CA HIS A 177 9.72 4.23 -15.26
C HIS A 177 10.35 2.85 -15.57
N PRO A 178 10.89 2.64 -16.78
CA PRO A 178 11.63 1.42 -17.11
C PRO A 178 13.03 1.45 -16.46
N GLY A 179 13.54 0.29 -16.05
CA GLY A 179 14.88 0.19 -15.44
C GLY A 179 14.86 0.23 -13.90
N PRO A 180 16.02 0.43 -13.25
CA PRO A 180 16.14 0.38 -11.79
C PRO A 180 15.19 1.35 -11.08
N ALA A 181 14.28 0.81 -10.28
CA ALA A 181 13.36 1.60 -9.46
C ALA A 181 12.93 0.83 -8.20
N ALA A 182 12.74 1.52 -7.08
CA ALA A 182 12.48 0.92 -5.79
C ALA A 182 11.31 1.58 -5.05
N TYR A 183 11.58 2.27 -3.93
CA TYR A 183 10.51 2.79 -3.06
C TYR A 183 9.74 3.88 -3.79
N SER A 184 8.46 4.02 -3.48
CA SER A 184 7.60 5.05 -4.08
C SER A 184 6.57 5.58 -3.10
N ASP A 185 6.06 6.79 -3.35
CA ASP A 185 4.94 7.38 -2.63
C ASP A 185 4.02 8.12 -3.62
N LEU A 186 2.73 7.77 -3.59
CA LEU A 186 1.69 8.36 -4.41
C LEU A 186 0.98 9.49 -3.67
N ALA A 187 0.52 10.48 -4.42
CA ALA A 187 -0.39 11.52 -3.96
C ALA A 187 -1.51 11.74 -4.97
N VAL A 188 -2.74 11.92 -4.48
CA VAL A 188 -3.87 12.35 -5.29
C VAL A 188 -3.88 13.88 -5.33
N CYS A 189 -3.78 14.46 -6.52
CA CYS A 189 -3.77 15.90 -6.73
C CYS A 189 -5.14 16.40 -7.26
N PRO A 190 -5.45 17.70 -7.11
CA PRO A 190 -6.64 18.28 -7.72
C PRO A 190 -6.69 18.06 -9.24
N GLY A 191 -7.90 17.96 -9.79
CA GLY A 191 -8.10 17.83 -11.25
C GLY A 191 -7.87 16.43 -11.82
N GLY A 192 -7.84 15.39 -10.98
CA GLY A 192 -7.66 14.00 -11.45
C GLY A 192 -6.22 13.66 -11.82
N VAL A 193 -5.27 14.44 -11.33
CA VAL A 193 -3.83 14.24 -11.49
C VAL A 193 -3.29 13.43 -10.32
N PHE A 194 -2.30 12.59 -10.57
CA PHE A 194 -1.58 11.83 -9.55
C PHE A 194 -0.11 12.23 -9.59
N GLY A 195 0.48 12.43 -8.41
CA GLY A 195 1.91 12.56 -8.23
C GLY A 195 2.50 11.22 -7.75
N CYS A 196 3.68 10.88 -8.25
CA CYS A 196 4.46 9.75 -7.77
C CYS A 196 5.91 10.21 -7.57
N LEU A 197 6.40 10.07 -6.34
CA LEU A 197 7.81 10.25 -6.00
C LEU A 197 8.45 8.88 -5.80
N PHE A 198 9.59 8.62 -6.41
CA PHE A 198 10.19 7.28 -6.38
C PHE A 198 11.72 7.27 -6.52
N GLU A 199 12.33 6.26 -5.92
CA GLU A 199 13.74 5.93 -6.05
C GLU A 199 14.02 5.32 -7.44
N CYS A 200 14.99 5.86 -8.18
CA CYS A 200 15.42 5.34 -9.48
C CYS A 200 16.90 5.62 -9.80
N GLY A 201 17.34 5.14 -10.97
CA GLY A 201 18.67 5.41 -11.50
C GLY A 201 18.98 4.63 -12.77
N THR A 202 20.20 4.76 -13.27
CA THR A 202 20.67 4.04 -14.45
C THR A 202 21.20 2.65 -14.09
N THR A 203 21.97 2.55 -12.99
CA THR A 203 22.60 1.28 -12.57
C THR A 203 21.93 0.70 -11.32
N SER A 204 21.52 1.58 -10.40
CA SER A 204 20.93 1.25 -9.10
C SER A 204 19.72 2.13 -8.84
N PRO A 205 18.68 1.64 -8.15
CA PRO A 205 17.53 2.47 -7.78
C PRO A 205 17.88 3.54 -6.73
N CYS A 206 19.06 3.51 -6.11
CA CYS A 206 19.43 4.43 -5.03
C CYS A 206 20.32 5.59 -5.53
N GLU A 207 20.20 5.98 -6.81
CA GLU A 207 20.98 7.08 -7.39
C GLU A 207 20.21 8.41 -7.26
N GLU A 208 18.91 8.39 -7.53
CA GLU A 208 18.07 9.58 -7.62
C GLU A 208 16.68 9.34 -7.02
N ILE A 209 16.00 10.44 -6.70
CA ILE A 209 14.56 10.45 -6.40
C ILE A 209 13.89 11.28 -7.49
N ALA A 210 13.11 10.63 -8.34
CA ALA A 210 12.34 11.27 -9.38
C ALA A 210 10.93 11.61 -8.90
N PHE A 211 10.33 12.62 -9.54
CA PHE A 211 8.94 13.00 -9.37
C PHE A 211 8.25 12.97 -10.73
N CYS A 212 7.06 12.37 -10.78
CA CYS A 212 6.28 12.25 -12.00
C CYS A 212 4.82 12.62 -11.73
N LEU A 213 4.24 13.43 -12.62
CA LEU A 213 2.79 13.69 -12.67
C LEU A 213 2.17 12.87 -13.80
N PHE A 214 0.99 12.31 -13.55
CA PHE A 214 0.23 11.59 -14.57
C PHE A 214 -1.28 11.63 -14.33
N THR A 215 -2.05 11.27 -15.37
CA THR A 215 -3.50 11.11 -15.29
C THR A 215 -3.92 9.73 -15.78
N LEU A 216 -5.08 9.27 -15.32
CA LEU A 216 -5.72 8.05 -15.81
C LEU A 216 -6.75 8.43 -16.89
N ASP A 217 -6.49 8.07 -18.15
CA ASP A 217 -7.49 8.22 -19.21
C ASP A 217 -8.45 7.02 -19.21
N THR A 218 -9.68 7.24 -18.78
CA THR A 218 -10.75 6.22 -18.77
C THR A 218 -11.71 6.32 -19.95
N SER A 219 -11.44 7.21 -20.93
CA SER A 219 -12.39 7.54 -22.00
C SER A 219 -12.45 6.55 -23.16
N LYS A 220 -11.53 5.58 -23.25
CA LYS A 220 -11.53 4.57 -24.31
C LYS A 220 -11.85 3.17 -23.78
N HIS A 221 -12.98 2.63 -24.21
CA HIS A 221 -13.33 1.21 -24.06
C HIS A 221 -12.20 0.32 -24.60
N GLY A 222 -11.37 -0.21 -23.69
CA GLY A 222 -10.41 -1.29 -23.97
C GLY A 222 -8.94 -0.97 -23.69
N GLU A 223 -8.52 0.30 -23.79
CA GLU A 223 -7.14 0.71 -23.53
C GLU A 223 -7.12 1.96 -22.64
N LYS A 224 -6.94 1.73 -21.35
CA LYS A 224 -6.65 2.77 -20.37
C LYS A 224 -5.19 3.17 -20.59
N ASN A 225 -4.94 4.44 -20.91
CA ASN A 225 -3.60 4.95 -21.19
C ASN A 225 -3.16 5.89 -20.07
N LEU A 226 -1.93 5.70 -19.60
CA LEU A 226 -1.27 6.61 -18.67
C LEU A 226 -0.72 7.80 -19.48
N LYS A 227 -1.21 9.01 -19.22
CA LYS A 227 -0.61 10.23 -19.77
C LYS A 227 0.33 10.81 -18.73
N VAL A 228 1.63 10.72 -19.02
CA VAL A 228 2.70 11.32 -18.22
C VAL A 228 2.93 12.75 -18.71
N SER A 229 3.05 13.69 -17.77
CA SER A 229 3.34 15.11 -18.03
C SER A 229 4.66 15.50 -17.41
#